data_AF-A0A2H6BRI6-F1
#
_entry.id   AF-A0A2H6BRI6-F1
#
_cell.length_a   1.000
_cell.length_b   1.000
_cell.length_c   1.000
_cell.angle_alpha   90.00
_cell.angle_beta   90.00
_cell.angle_gamma   90.00
#
_symmetry.space_group_name_H-M   'P 1'
#
loop_
_entity.id
_entity.type
_entity.pdbx_description
1 polymer ?
#
loop_
_entity_poly.entity_id
_entity_poly.type
_entity_poly.pdbx_seq_one_letter_code
_entity_poly.pdbx_strand_id
1 'polypeptide(L)'
;MVASLESSLVRIYKQRKNKDDKMEIVGAGFLISSEYLITCAHVVNESLGLNVKSAEKPTDIIECDFPIIASGTSLETTVEVWHPVKFNSNDPQDIAILKLKDSVPSQAQPVSLITSEI
;
A
#
# COMPACT_ATOMS: atom_id res chain seq x y z
N MET A 1 -5.43 19.50 -14.09
CA MET A 1 -6.23 18.49 -13.36
C MET A 1 -5.40 17.22 -13.40
N VAL A 2 -5.00 16.68 -12.26
CA VAL A 2 -4.23 15.42 -12.19
C VAL A 2 -5.21 14.27 -12.48
N ALA A 3 -4.81 13.27 -13.26
CA ALA A 3 -5.70 12.15 -13.54
C ALA A 3 -5.99 11.37 -12.25
N SER A 4 -7.20 10.81 -12.10
CA SER A 4 -7.60 10.04 -10.89
C SER A 4 -6.54 8.99 -10.51
N LEU A 5 -5.93 8.33 -11.50
CA LEU A 5 -4.85 7.37 -11.28
C LEU A 5 -3.63 8.00 -10.60
N GLU A 6 -3.14 9.12 -11.13
CA GLU A 6 -1.95 9.82 -10.63
C GLU A 6 -2.16 10.36 -9.20
N SER A 7 -3.38 10.80 -8.87
CA SER A 7 -3.76 11.25 -7.52
C SER A 7 -4.05 10.10 -6.55
N SER A 8 -4.18 8.87 -7.04
CA SER A 8 -4.47 7.68 -6.22
C SER A 8 -3.22 6.82 -5.95
N LEU A 9 -2.20 6.92 -6.81
CA LEU A 9 -0.99 6.11 -6.74
C LEU A 9 -0.20 6.45 -5.48
N VAL A 10 0.25 5.42 -4.77
CA VAL A 10 1.19 5.53 -3.66
C VAL A 10 2.44 4.68 -3.88
N ARG A 11 3.57 5.09 -3.31
CA ARG A 11 4.76 4.24 -3.15
C ARG A 11 4.78 3.70 -1.74
N ILE A 12 5.15 2.43 -1.60
CA ILE A 12 5.34 1.77 -0.31
C ILE A 12 6.83 1.65 -0.05
N TYR A 13 7.23 2.04 1.15
CA TYR A 13 8.62 2.07 1.57
C TYR A 13 8.97 0.89 2.46
N LYS A 14 10.23 0.47 2.36
CA LYS A 14 10.82 -0.43 3.33
C LYS A 14 10.95 0.26 4.68
N GLN A 15 10.64 -0.47 5.74
CA GLN A 15 10.78 -0.03 7.11
C GLN A 15 12.25 0.32 7.39
N ARG A 16 12.45 1.55 7.83
CA ARG A 16 13.77 2.07 8.18
C ARG A 16 14.12 1.66 9.61
N LYS A 17 15.40 1.38 9.86
CA LYS A 17 15.89 1.10 11.22
C LYS A 17 16.29 2.38 11.93
N ASN A 18 16.78 3.37 11.17
CA ASN A 18 17.17 4.68 11.65
C ASN A 18 16.53 5.79 10.80
N LYS A 19 16.34 6.97 11.38
CA LYS A 19 15.75 8.13 10.67
C LYS A 19 16.58 8.58 9.47
N ASP A 20 17.90 8.39 9.53
CA ASP A 20 18.85 8.78 8.48
C ASP A 20 19.01 7.72 7.37
N ASP A 21 18.37 6.56 7.52
CA ASP A 21 18.39 5.52 6.48
C ASP A 21 17.70 6.05 5.21
N LYS A 22 18.28 5.73 4.05
CA LYS A 22 17.68 6.07 2.76
C LYS A 22 16.32 5.38 2.62
N MET A 23 15.33 6.11 2.09
CA MET A 23 14.05 5.53 1.71
C MET A 23 14.26 4.57 0.53
N GLU A 24 13.84 3.32 0.70
CA GLU A 24 13.86 2.26 -0.32
C GLU A 24 12.41 1.96 -0.70
N ILE A 25 12.07 2.05 -1.99
CA ILE A 25 10.73 1.74 -2.50
C ILE A 25 10.66 0.24 -2.76
N VAL A 26 9.69 -0.43 -2.18
CA VAL A 26 9.47 -1.88 -2.35
C VAL A 26 8.25 -2.20 -3.22
N GLY A 27 7.36 -1.23 -3.42
CA GLY A 27 6.20 -1.44 -4.28
C GLY A 27 5.29 -0.23 -4.36
N ALA A 28 4.08 -0.48 -4.86
CA ALA A 28 3.06 0.53 -5.09
C ALA A 28 1.70 0.08 -4.55
N GLY A 29 0.79 1.03 -4.43
CA GLY A 29 -0.60 0.79 -4.11
C GLY A 29 -1.49 1.91 -4.66
N PHE A 30 -2.78 1.80 -4.41
CA PHE A 30 -3.75 2.80 -4.82
C PHE A 30 -4.71 3.15 -3.69
N LEU A 31 -5.04 4.43 -3.56
CA LEU A 31 -6.13 4.89 -2.71
C LEU A 31 -7.48 4.42 -3.26
N ILE A 32 -8.27 3.70 -2.48
CA ILE A 32 -9.58 3.14 -2.89
C ILE A 32 -10.76 3.76 -2.14
N SER A 33 -10.50 4.58 -1.12
CA SER A 33 -11.50 5.38 -0.39
C SER A 33 -10.82 6.59 0.28
N SER A 34 -11.47 7.28 1.21
CA SER A 34 -10.85 8.39 1.95
C SER A 34 -9.68 7.98 2.86
N GLU A 35 -9.62 6.71 3.29
CA GLU A 35 -8.63 6.24 4.28
C GLU A 35 -8.02 4.86 3.99
N TYR A 36 -8.46 4.19 2.92
CA TYR A 36 -7.99 2.84 2.59
C TYR A 36 -7.18 2.82 1.30
N LEU A 37 -6.04 2.14 1.35
CA LEU A 37 -5.19 1.81 0.20
C LEU A 37 -5.32 0.31 -0.12
N ILE A 38 -5.20 -0.06 -1.38
CA ILE A 38 -5.00 -1.44 -1.82
C ILE A 38 -3.57 -1.64 -2.34
N THR A 39 -2.98 -2.77 -1.99
CA THR A 39 -1.67 -3.22 -2.50
C THR A 39 -1.58 -4.75 -2.49
N CYS A 40 -0.42 -5.28 -2.87
CA CYS A 40 -0.13 -6.70 -2.78
C CYS A 40 0.36 -7.07 -1.38
N ALA A 41 -0.04 -8.25 -0.89
CA ALA A 41 0.39 -8.75 0.41
C ALA A 41 1.91 -8.99 0.46
N HIS A 42 2.52 -9.43 -0.65
CA HIS A 42 3.96 -9.60 -0.73
C HIS A 42 4.72 -8.28 -0.56
N VAL A 43 4.19 -7.16 -1.07
CA VAL A 43 4.79 -5.82 -0.93
C VAL A 43 4.81 -5.40 0.53
N VAL A 44 3.73 -5.71 1.26
CA VAL A 44 3.68 -5.47 2.72
C VAL A 44 4.75 -6.29 3.44
N ASN A 45 4.86 -7.59 3.15
CA ASN A 45 5.91 -8.42 3.74
C ASN A 45 7.32 -7.88 3.42
N GLU A 46 7.58 -7.50 2.17
CA GLU A 46 8.85 -6.93 1.75
C GLU A 46 9.15 -5.59 2.43
N SER A 47 8.12 -4.76 2.63
CA SER A 47 8.23 -3.49 3.36
C SER A 47 8.73 -3.70 4.79
N LEU A 48 8.34 -4.80 5.42
CA LEU A 48 8.76 -5.15 6.78
C LEU A 48 10.03 -6.03 6.82
N GLY A 49 10.63 -6.32 5.66
CA GLY A 49 11.77 -7.23 5.56
C GLY A 49 11.44 -8.69 5.93
N LEU A 50 10.17 -9.07 5.85
CA LEU A 50 9.68 -10.42 6.11
C LEU A 50 9.78 -11.30 4.86
N ASN A 51 9.57 -12.61 5.04
CA ASN A 51 9.39 -13.51 3.91
C ASN A 51 8.14 -13.12 3.12
N VAL A 52 8.27 -12.91 1.80
CA VAL A 52 7.17 -12.48 0.92
C VAL A 52 5.95 -13.41 0.94
N LYS A 53 6.14 -14.69 1.27
CA LYS A 53 5.08 -15.71 1.40
C LYS A 53 4.59 -15.90 2.84
N SER A 54 4.98 -15.03 3.77
CA SER A 54 4.48 -15.11 5.16
C SER A 54 2.96 -14.99 5.16
N ALA A 55 2.32 -15.94 5.84
CA ALA A 55 0.86 -16.00 5.95
C ALA A 55 0.32 -15.19 7.14
N GLU A 56 1.17 -14.93 8.14
CA GLU A 56 0.80 -14.16 9.32
C GLU A 56 0.47 -12.72 8.94
N LYS A 57 -0.66 -12.21 9.45
CA LYS A 57 -1.08 -10.83 9.21
C LYS A 57 -0.16 -9.89 10.00
N PRO A 58 0.59 -8.99 9.33
CA PRO A 58 1.44 -8.05 10.03
C PRO A 58 0.64 -7.03 10.84
N THR A 59 1.20 -6.60 11.98
CA THR A 59 0.64 -5.55 12.83
C THR A 59 1.47 -4.26 12.84
N ASP A 60 2.64 -4.30 12.20
CA ASP A 60 3.59 -3.21 12.11
C ASP A 60 3.09 -2.06 11.24
N ILE A 61 3.77 -0.92 11.38
CA ILE A 61 3.50 0.29 10.59
C ILE A 61 4.17 0.18 9.24
N ILE A 62 3.40 0.49 8.19
CA ILE A 62 3.88 0.54 6.82
C ILE A 62 3.88 2.01 6.39
N GLU A 63 5.04 2.49 5.94
CA GLU A 63 5.23 3.85 5.45
C GLU A 63 4.94 3.91 3.93
N CYS A 64 4.25 4.95 3.51
CA CYS A 64 3.97 5.21 2.10
C CYS A 64 3.93 6.71 1.80
N ASP A 65 3.94 7.09 0.53
CA ASP A 65 3.61 8.46 0.13
C ASP A 65 2.88 8.51 -1.22
N PHE A 66 2.35 9.68 -1.54
CA PHE A 66 1.80 9.96 -2.87
C PHE A 66 2.88 10.61 -3.75
N PRO A 67 3.54 9.87 -4.66
CA PRO A 67 4.69 10.37 -5.43
C PRO A 67 4.42 11.59 -6.30
N ILE A 68 3.17 11.78 -6.75
CA ILE A 68 2.83 12.81 -7.75
C ILE A 68 2.28 14.07 -7.09
N ILE A 69 1.45 13.91 -6.04
CA ILE A 69 0.75 15.03 -5.40
C ILE A 69 1.36 15.48 -4.08
N ALA A 70 2.15 14.62 -3.40
CA ALA A 70 2.75 14.91 -2.10
C ALA A 70 4.04 14.08 -1.87
N SER A 71 4.98 14.14 -2.82
CA SER A 71 6.21 13.34 -2.74
C SER A 71 7.03 13.66 -1.49
N GLY A 72 7.47 12.62 -0.79
CA GLY A 72 8.29 12.71 0.41
C GLY A 72 7.51 12.97 1.70
N THR A 73 6.20 13.23 1.62
CA THR A 73 5.33 13.29 2.79
C THR A 73 4.95 11.86 3.19
N SER A 74 5.71 11.29 4.13
CA SER A 74 5.45 9.94 4.64
C SER A 74 4.13 9.89 5.40
N LEU A 75 3.33 8.88 5.10
CA LEU A 75 2.08 8.53 5.75
C LEU A 75 2.21 7.15 6.37
N GLU A 76 1.67 7.01 7.57
CA GLU A 76 1.64 5.74 8.28
C GLU A 76 0.35 4.97 8.02
N THR A 77 0.49 3.66 7.82
CA THR A 77 -0.64 2.75 7.62
C THR A 77 -0.50 1.47 8.42
N THR A 78 -1.62 0.78 8.62
CA THR A 78 -1.67 -0.57 9.21
C THR A 78 -2.49 -1.51 8.34
N VAL A 79 -2.23 -2.81 8.41
CA VAL A 79 -2.99 -3.81 7.65
C VAL A 79 -4.39 -3.99 8.24
N GLU A 80 -5.43 -3.65 7.47
CA GLU A 80 -6.84 -3.88 7.83
C GLU A 80 -7.30 -5.26 7.33
N VAL A 81 -7.11 -5.54 6.03
CA VAL A 81 -7.48 -6.81 5.39
C VAL A 81 -6.23 -7.49 4.85
N TRP A 82 -6.16 -8.82 5.02
CA TRP A 82 -4.98 -9.61 4.68
C TRP A 82 -5.35 -10.89 3.94
N HIS A 83 -4.92 -10.98 2.69
CA HIS A 83 -4.95 -12.18 1.87
C HIS A 83 -3.52 -12.49 1.42
N PRO A 84 -2.80 -13.38 2.12
CA PRO A 84 -1.40 -13.66 1.80
C PRO A 84 -1.26 -14.36 0.45
N VAL A 85 -0.02 -14.46 -0.03
CA VAL A 85 0.31 -15.24 -1.23
C VAL A 85 -0.04 -16.71 -1.00
N LYS A 86 -0.97 -17.22 -1.81
CA LYS A 86 -1.27 -18.65 -1.94
C LYS A 86 -0.97 -19.03 -3.40
N PHE A 87 -0.61 -20.29 -3.67
CA PHE A 87 -0.33 -20.75 -5.04
C PHE A 87 -1.30 -21.83 -5.51
N ASN A 88 -2.18 -22.29 -4.62
CA ASN A 88 -2.94 -23.54 -4.79
C ASN A 88 -4.46 -23.36 -4.59
N SER A 89 -5.00 -22.13 -4.60
CA SER A 89 -6.44 -21.91 -4.54
C SER A 89 -6.89 -20.80 -5.49
N ASN A 90 -8.18 -20.81 -5.83
CA ASN A 90 -8.84 -19.74 -6.59
C ASN A 90 -9.35 -18.61 -5.67
N ASP A 91 -8.98 -18.62 -4.40
CA ASP A 91 -9.38 -17.57 -3.46
C ASP A 91 -8.62 -16.28 -3.76
N PRO A 92 -9.16 -15.11 -3.36
CA PRO A 92 -8.40 -13.87 -3.33
C PRO A 92 -7.08 -14.08 -2.58
N GLN A 93 -5.97 -13.77 -3.26
CA GLN A 93 -4.61 -13.99 -2.78
C GLN A 93 -3.71 -12.84 -3.20
N ASP A 94 -2.66 -12.62 -2.41
CA ASP A 94 -1.72 -11.52 -2.59
C ASP A 94 -2.40 -10.14 -2.59
N ILE A 95 -3.34 -9.91 -1.67
CA ILE A 95 -4.08 -8.66 -1.51
C ILE A 95 -3.95 -8.18 -0.07
N ALA A 96 -3.60 -6.91 0.11
CA ALA A 96 -3.66 -6.23 1.40
C ALA A 96 -4.43 -4.91 1.27
N ILE A 97 -5.32 -4.67 2.23
CA ILE A 97 -5.95 -3.35 2.41
C ILE A 97 -5.26 -2.69 3.60
N LEU A 98 -4.70 -1.51 3.35
CA LEU A 98 -4.02 -0.71 4.37
C LEU A 98 -4.93 0.43 4.80
N LYS A 99 -5.03 0.64 6.11
CA LYS A 99 -5.73 1.78 6.69
C LYS A 99 -4.72 2.88 7.01
N LEU A 100 -4.96 4.08 6.51
CA LEU A 100 -4.19 5.28 6.85
C LEU A 100 -4.52 5.73 8.26
N LYS A 101 -3.49 6.12 9.03
CA LYS A 101 -3.67 6.73 10.35
C LYS A 101 -4.03 8.21 10.27
N ASP A 102 -3.47 8.90 9.28
CA ASP A 102 -3.65 10.32 9.04
C ASP A 102 -4.53 10.58 7.81
N SER A 103 -5.05 11.79 7.70
CA SER A 103 -5.80 12.22 6.52
C SER A 103 -4.92 12.27 5.26
N VAL A 104 -5.47 11.85 4.13
CA VAL A 104 -4.81 11.98 2.82
C VAL A 104 -4.60 13.44 2.41
N PRO A 105 -3.60 13.75 1.55
CA PRO A 105 -3.46 15.07 0.93
C PRO A 105 -4.75 15.49 0.23
N SER A 106 -5.04 16.80 0.21
CA SER A 106 -6.30 17.35 -0.35
C SER A 106 -6.51 17.05 -1.85
N GLN A 107 -5.43 16.77 -2.58
CA GLN A 107 -5.46 16.41 -4.00
C GLN A 107 -5.60 14.91 -4.24
N ALA A 108 -5.53 14.09 -3.19
CA ALA A 108 -5.66 12.64 -3.31
C ALA A 108 -7.09 12.26 -3.66
N GLN A 109 -7.26 11.36 -4.61
CA GLN A 109 -8.56 10.87 -5.02
C GLN A 109 -8.53 9.36 -5.13
N PRO A 110 -9.59 8.66 -4.71
CA PRO A 110 -9.70 7.24 -4.93
C PRO A 110 -9.65 6.88 -6.42
N VAL A 111 -9.03 5.74 -6.74
CA VAL A 111 -9.14 5.12 -8.07
C VAL A 111 -10.57 4.67 -8.32
N SER A 112 -11.03 4.81 -9.57
CA SER A 112 -12.28 4.20 -10.03
C SER A 112 -12.06 2.71 -10.33
N LEU A 113 -12.70 1.85 -9.56
CA LEU A 113 -12.73 0.42 -9.84
C LEU A 113 -13.65 0.15 -11.03
N ILE A 114 -13.17 -0.67 -11.97
CA ILE A 114 -13.95 -1.14 -13.11
C ILE A 114 -14.07 -2.66 -13.04
N THR A 115 -15.21 -3.18 -13.45
CA THR A 115 -15.39 -4.61 -13.68
C THR A 115 -14.76 -4.97 -15.01
N SER A 116 -13.90 -6.00 -15.04
CA SER A 116 -13.51 -6.62 -16.30
C SER A 116 -14.65 -7.54 -16.75
N GLU A 117 -15.11 -7.38 -17.97
CA GLU A 117 -15.80 -8.47 -18.66
C GLU A 117 -14.72 -9.51 -19.00
N ILE A 118 -14.82 -10.70 -18.43
CA ILE A 118 -13.94 -11.85 -18.73
C ILE A 118 -14.81 -12.94 -19.32
#